data_AF-A0A8H5EIC8-F1
#
_entry.id   AF-A0A8H5EIC8-F1
#
_cell.length_a   1.000
_cell.length_b   1.000
_cell.length_c   1.000
_cell.angle_alpha   90.00
_cell.angle_beta   90.00
_cell.angle_gamma   90.00
#
_symmetry.space_group_name_H-M   'P 1'
#
loop_
_entity.id
_entity.type
_entity.pdbx_description
1 polymer ?
#
loop_
_entity_poly.entity_id
_entity_poly.type
_entity_poly.pdbx_seq_one_letter_code
_entity_poly.pdbx_strand_id
1 'polypeptide(L)'
;PLVTTTPENGSTEIWLGTHNGFGLDAQEGAHGERASGRIREELLRQRQEISPPLQPVIKKGSIVVRDLRLWHAGMPNTTQQTRVMLAMIHFAPWFRNRMRLELGEDVKPTLENLEREGKLGLDVPVDWATREAVLEGYLNRGFGNSYDFSQEA
;
A
#
# COMPACT_ATOMS: atom_id res chain seq x y z
N PRO A 1 -0.38 -2.43 -11.88
CA PRO A 1 -1.87 -2.54 -11.76
C PRO A 1 -2.40 -3.74 -12.56
N LEU A 2 -3.56 -4.29 -12.17
CA LEU A 2 -4.14 -5.49 -12.85
C LEU A 2 -5.03 -5.14 -14.05
N VAL A 3 -5.36 -3.86 -14.21
CA VAL A 3 -6.01 -3.25 -15.36
C VAL A 3 -5.26 -1.96 -15.73
N THR A 4 -5.44 -1.43 -16.94
CA THR A 4 -4.92 -0.10 -17.26
C THR A 4 -5.67 0.93 -16.40
N THR A 5 -4.95 1.75 -15.65
CA THR A 5 -5.55 2.81 -14.82
C THR A 5 -5.46 4.15 -15.55
N THR A 6 -6.53 4.92 -15.50
CA THR A 6 -6.69 6.25 -16.09
C THR A 6 -7.33 7.16 -15.04
N PRO A 7 -7.24 8.50 -15.16
CA PRO A 7 -7.97 9.40 -14.27
C PRO A 7 -9.47 9.05 -14.18
N GLU A 8 -10.10 8.71 -15.31
CA GLU A 8 -11.51 8.33 -15.38
C GLU A 8 -11.86 7.09 -14.53
N ASN A 9 -10.99 6.08 -14.51
CA ASN A 9 -11.24 4.86 -13.74
C ASN A 9 -10.61 4.85 -12.33
N GLY A 10 -10.28 6.04 -11.82
CA GLY A 10 -9.76 6.22 -10.46
C GLY A 10 -8.28 5.91 -10.33
N SER A 11 -7.44 6.35 -11.27
CA SER A 11 -5.99 6.32 -11.08
C SER A 11 -5.60 7.10 -9.83
N THR A 12 -4.64 6.56 -9.07
CA THR A 12 -4.18 7.19 -7.83
C THR A 12 -3.58 8.56 -8.13
N GLU A 13 -4.07 9.57 -7.42
CA GLU A 13 -3.45 10.88 -7.40
C GLU A 13 -2.15 10.81 -6.60
N ILE A 14 -1.07 11.37 -7.12
CA ILE A 14 0.24 11.39 -6.47
C ILE A 14 0.82 12.80 -6.43
N TRP A 15 1.49 13.13 -5.34
CA TRP A 15 2.13 14.42 -5.12
C TRP A 15 3.64 14.23 -5.10
N LEU A 16 4.30 14.45 -6.23
CA LEU A 16 5.74 14.19 -6.38
C LEU A 16 6.56 14.94 -5.32
N GLY A 17 7.66 14.34 -4.87
CA GLY A 17 8.61 14.96 -3.92
C GLY A 17 8.17 15.02 -2.44
N THR A 18 6.89 14.80 -2.13
CA THR A 18 6.36 14.93 -0.75
C THR A 18 6.87 13.88 0.25
N HIS A 19 7.47 12.80 -0.22
CA HIS A 19 8.17 11.83 0.62
C HIS A 19 9.45 12.41 1.24
N ASN A 20 9.97 13.51 0.69
CA ASN A 20 11.15 14.22 1.18
C ASN A 20 10.71 15.47 1.94
N GLY A 21 11.01 15.52 3.24
CA GLY A 21 10.80 16.72 4.07
C GLY A 21 9.46 16.79 4.82
N PHE A 22 8.62 15.77 4.77
CA PHE A 22 7.38 15.70 5.54
C PHE A 22 7.30 14.43 6.38
N GLY A 23 6.79 14.57 7.62
CA GLY A 23 6.57 13.47 8.57
C GLY A 23 5.12 13.38 9.04
N LEU A 24 4.93 12.82 10.23
CA LEU A 24 3.61 12.70 10.87
C LEU A 24 2.99 14.06 11.22
N ASP A 25 3.82 15.08 11.43
CA ASP A 25 3.44 16.47 11.68
C ASP A 25 2.69 17.14 10.53
N ALA A 26 2.84 16.59 9.31
CA ALA A 26 2.09 17.02 8.13
C ALA A 26 0.66 16.43 8.09
N GLN A 27 0.37 15.44 8.94
CA GLN A 27 -0.91 14.75 8.99
C GLN A 27 -1.82 15.32 10.09
N GLU A 28 -3.12 15.17 9.91
CA GLU A 28 -4.16 15.46 10.89
C GLU A 28 -5.23 14.35 10.86
N GLY A 29 -6.08 14.31 11.89
CA GLY A 29 -7.06 13.25 12.11
C GLY A 29 -6.53 12.15 13.03
N ALA A 30 -7.32 11.77 14.04
CA ALA A 30 -6.93 10.78 15.03
C ALA A 30 -6.93 9.35 14.45
N HIS A 31 -6.19 8.43 15.08
CA HIS A 31 -6.24 7.02 14.73
C HIS A 31 -7.67 6.48 14.83
N GLY A 32 -8.11 5.72 13.82
CA GLY A 32 -9.47 5.16 13.78
C GLY A 32 -10.55 6.11 13.24
N GLU A 33 -10.25 7.40 13.01
CA GLU A 33 -11.16 8.27 12.26
C GLU A 33 -11.23 7.87 10.78
N ARG A 34 -12.38 8.10 10.15
CA ARG A 34 -12.55 7.88 8.70
C ARG A 34 -11.53 8.65 7.85
N ALA A 35 -11.02 9.77 8.37
CA ALA A 35 -10.03 10.63 7.73
C ALA A 35 -8.67 10.63 8.47
N SER A 36 -8.37 9.56 9.21
CA SER A 36 -7.08 9.40 9.89
C SER A 36 -5.91 9.53 8.93
N GLY A 37 -4.90 10.31 9.29
CA GLY A 37 -3.67 10.47 8.50
C GLY A 37 -3.81 11.35 7.25
N ARG A 38 -4.85 12.18 7.14
CA ARG A 38 -4.99 13.13 6.02
C ARG A 38 -3.93 14.22 6.12
N ILE A 39 -3.44 14.70 4.98
CA ILE A 39 -2.50 15.82 4.97
C ILE A 39 -3.25 17.11 5.29
N ARG A 40 -2.63 17.95 6.13
CA ARG A 40 -3.16 19.28 6.48
C ARG A 40 -3.38 20.12 5.23
N GLU A 41 -4.55 20.73 5.11
CA GLU A 41 -4.98 21.42 3.90
C GLU A 41 -4.04 22.56 3.49
N GLU A 42 -3.51 23.31 4.46
CA GLU A 42 -2.55 24.38 4.20
C GLU A 42 -1.28 23.86 3.49
N LEU A 43 -0.79 22.68 3.88
CA LEU A 43 0.39 22.08 3.25
C LEU A 43 0.10 21.59 1.83
N LEU A 44 -1.12 21.11 1.57
CA LEU A 44 -1.57 20.76 0.22
C LEU A 44 -1.57 22.00 -0.69
N ARG A 45 -2.12 23.12 -0.21
CA ARG A 45 -2.13 24.40 -0.96
C ARG A 45 -0.72 24.89 -1.26
N GLN A 46 0.16 24.90 -0.26
CA GLN A 46 1.57 25.27 -0.44
C GLN A 46 2.28 24.36 -1.45
N ARG A 47 2.04 23.04 -1.39
CA ARG A 47 2.66 22.11 -2.32
C ARG A 47 2.13 22.29 -3.74
N GLN A 48 0.85 22.63 -3.90
CA GLN A 48 0.21 22.81 -5.20
C GLN A 48 0.85 23.95 -6.01
N GLU A 49 1.30 25.02 -5.35
CA GLU A 49 2.02 26.14 -5.98
C GLU A 49 3.42 25.75 -6.51
N ILE A 50 4.03 24.70 -5.95
CA ILE A 50 5.39 24.26 -6.29
C ILE A 50 5.37 23.09 -7.28
N SER A 51 4.54 22.10 -6.98
CA SER A 51 4.42 20.84 -7.73
C SER A 51 3.01 20.28 -7.49
N PRO A 52 2.05 20.63 -8.35
CA PRO A 52 0.68 20.15 -8.22
C PRO A 52 0.58 18.62 -8.31
N PRO A 53 -0.53 18.03 -7.82
CA PRO A 53 -0.76 16.60 -7.97
C PRO A 53 -0.89 16.18 -9.43
N LEU A 54 -0.64 14.90 -9.67
CA LEU A 54 -0.88 14.28 -10.96
C LEU A 54 -1.64 12.97 -10.80
N GLN A 55 -2.48 12.65 -11.80
CA GLN A 55 -3.19 11.37 -11.90
C GLN A 55 -2.73 10.69 -13.19
N PRO A 56 -1.78 9.75 -13.12
CA PRO A 56 -1.12 9.24 -14.31
C PRO A 56 -1.97 8.15 -14.98
N VAL A 57 -1.80 7.97 -16.29
CA VAL A 57 -2.26 6.77 -16.98
C VAL A 57 -1.21 5.68 -16.85
N ILE A 58 -1.56 4.53 -16.26
CA ILE A 58 -0.63 3.42 -16.01
C ILE A 58 -1.14 2.17 -16.72
N LYS A 59 -0.37 1.63 -17.66
CA LYS A 59 -0.75 0.43 -18.42
C LYS A 59 -0.83 -0.81 -17.51
N LYS A 60 -1.76 -1.73 -17.81
CA LYS A 60 -1.81 -3.07 -17.18
C LYS A 60 -0.44 -3.74 -17.23
N GLY A 61 -0.04 -4.39 -16.13
CA GLY A 61 1.26 -5.07 -16.03
C GLY A 61 2.43 -4.16 -15.64
N SER A 62 2.26 -2.84 -15.65
CA SER A 62 3.29 -1.94 -15.11
C SER A 62 3.44 -2.12 -13.59
N ILE A 63 4.63 -1.84 -13.08
CA ILE A 63 4.92 -1.78 -11.64
C ILE A 63 5.17 -0.32 -11.28
N VAL A 64 4.54 0.14 -10.19
CA VAL A 64 4.79 1.47 -9.61
C VAL A 64 5.51 1.26 -8.30
N VAL A 65 6.71 1.79 -8.19
CA VAL A 65 7.49 1.82 -6.95
C VAL A 65 7.42 3.24 -6.40
N ARG A 66 7.04 3.39 -5.13
CA ARG A 66 6.98 4.68 -4.45
C ARG A 66 7.35 4.53 -2.98
N ASP A 67 7.89 5.60 -2.40
CA ASP A 67 8.03 5.71 -0.95
C ASP A 67 6.63 5.65 -0.30
N LEU A 68 6.52 4.93 0.83
CA LEU A 68 5.28 4.78 1.56
C LEU A 68 4.70 6.14 2.01
N ARG A 69 5.59 7.12 2.28
CA ARG A 69 5.27 8.46 2.76
C ARG A 69 4.86 9.44 1.67
N LEU A 70 5.00 9.06 0.40
CA LEU A 70 4.56 9.90 -0.72
C LEU A 70 3.06 10.19 -0.57
N TRP A 71 2.66 11.47 -0.54
CA TRP A 71 1.25 11.82 -0.44
C TRP A 71 0.51 11.36 -1.69
N HIS A 72 -0.63 10.74 -1.48
CA HIS A 72 -1.45 10.17 -2.52
C HIS A 72 -2.91 10.07 -2.09
N ALA A 73 -3.81 10.01 -3.07
CA ALA A 73 -5.23 9.82 -2.83
C ALA A 73 -5.83 8.81 -3.82
N GLY A 74 -6.73 7.97 -3.31
CA GLY A 74 -7.61 7.17 -4.16
C GLY A 74 -8.66 8.09 -4.80
N MET A 75 -8.74 8.10 -6.12
CA MET A 75 -9.65 8.97 -6.86
C MET A 75 -10.93 8.23 -7.27
N PRO A 76 -12.06 8.94 -7.44
CA PRO A 76 -13.30 8.32 -7.89
C PRO A 76 -13.12 7.55 -9.20
N ASN A 77 -13.68 6.34 -9.24
CA ASN A 77 -13.85 5.59 -10.48
C ASN A 77 -15.25 5.87 -11.01
N THR A 78 -15.37 6.64 -12.09
CA THR A 78 -16.67 7.01 -12.69
C THR A 78 -17.14 6.03 -13.76
N THR A 79 -16.42 4.93 -13.95
CA THR A 79 -16.78 3.87 -14.90
C THR A 79 -17.61 2.77 -14.22
N GLN A 80 -18.27 1.95 -15.04
CA GLN A 80 -19.01 0.78 -14.55
C GLN A 80 -18.12 -0.44 -14.30
N GLN A 81 -16.79 -0.33 -14.46
CA GLN A 81 -15.87 -1.46 -14.30
C GLN A 81 -15.03 -1.32 -13.03
N THR A 82 -14.96 -2.40 -12.25
CA THR A 82 -14.12 -2.46 -11.05
C THR A 82 -12.64 -2.37 -11.42
N ARG A 83 -11.94 -1.40 -10.83
CA ARG A 83 -10.49 -1.24 -10.98
C ARG A 83 -9.78 -1.93 -9.81
N VAL A 84 -8.91 -2.90 -10.12
CA VAL A 84 -8.20 -3.74 -9.13
C VAL A 84 -6.71 -3.39 -9.07
N MET A 85 -6.16 -3.29 -7.85
CA MET A 85 -4.73 -3.12 -7.56
C MET A 85 -4.24 -4.33 -6.77
N LEU A 86 -3.01 -4.74 -7.03
CA LEU A 86 -2.21 -5.51 -6.09
C LEU A 86 -1.17 -4.57 -5.48
N ALA A 87 -1.10 -4.52 -4.16
CA ALA A 87 -0.16 -3.70 -3.41
C ALA A 87 0.74 -4.58 -2.56
N MET A 88 2.03 -4.23 -2.50
CA MET A 88 3.03 -4.84 -1.65
C MET A 88 3.83 -3.71 -1.01
N ILE A 89 4.18 -3.86 0.27
CA ILE A 89 4.99 -2.88 0.99
C ILE A 89 6.22 -3.61 1.51
N HIS A 90 7.40 -3.08 1.17
CA HIS A 90 8.68 -3.59 1.65
C HIS A 90 9.19 -2.65 2.73
N PHE A 91 9.64 -3.24 3.84
CA PHE A 91 10.18 -2.50 4.97
C PHE A 91 11.65 -2.84 5.15
N ALA A 92 12.42 -1.89 5.67
CA ALA A 92 13.79 -2.17 6.09
C ALA A 92 13.77 -3.22 7.24
N PRO A 93 14.77 -4.11 7.36
CA PRO A 93 14.76 -5.18 8.36
C PRO A 93 14.63 -4.71 9.82
N TRP A 94 15.10 -3.50 10.11
CA TRP A 94 15.03 -2.89 11.44
C TRP A 94 13.72 -2.12 11.69
N PHE A 95 12.87 -1.97 10.69
CA PHE A 95 11.60 -1.27 10.82
C PHE A 95 10.60 -2.16 11.57
N ARG A 96 9.91 -1.60 12.56
CA ARG A 96 9.09 -2.33 13.54
C ARG A 96 7.74 -2.83 12.99
N ASN A 97 7.72 -3.32 11.75
CA ASN A 97 6.52 -3.89 11.16
C ASN A 97 6.24 -5.28 11.74
N ARG A 98 5.12 -5.42 12.46
CA ARG A 98 4.67 -6.69 13.04
C ARG A 98 3.79 -7.52 12.10
N MET A 99 3.45 -6.99 10.92
CA MET A 99 2.59 -7.72 9.98
C MET A 99 3.25 -9.00 9.51
N ARG A 100 2.49 -10.09 9.56
CA ARG A 100 2.83 -11.39 9.00
C ARG A 100 1.80 -11.71 7.91
N LEU A 101 2.26 -12.29 6.82
CA LEU A 101 1.38 -12.76 5.75
C LEU A 101 0.83 -14.12 6.14
N GLU A 102 -0.48 -14.33 6.07
CA GLU A 102 -1.00 -15.69 6.18
C GLU A 102 -1.09 -16.30 4.77
N LEU A 103 -0.27 -17.31 4.52
CA LEU A 103 -0.15 -18.00 3.23
C LEU A 103 -0.49 -19.48 3.36
N GLY A 104 -0.99 -20.07 2.27
CA GLY A 104 -1.29 -21.49 2.21
C GLY A 104 -0.02 -22.34 2.26
N GLU A 105 -0.05 -23.46 2.98
CA GLU A 105 1.06 -24.42 2.99
C GLU A 105 1.41 -24.93 1.58
N ASP A 106 0.44 -24.92 0.67
CA ASP A 106 0.61 -25.28 -0.74
C ASP A 106 1.55 -24.35 -1.52
N VAL A 107 1.73 -23.09 -1.07
CA VAL A 107 2.70 -22.16 -1.69
C VAL A 107 4.07 -22.16 -1.00
N LYS A 108 4.22 -22.81 0.15
CA LYS A 108 5.49 -22.90 0.90
C LYS A 108 6.66 -23.40 0.06
N PRO A 109 6.52 -24.49 -0.75
CA PRO A 109 7.63 -24.97 -1.58
C PRO A 109 8.10 -23.93 -2.59
N THR A 110 7.22 -23.03 -3.04
CA THR A 110 7.58 -21.94 -3.96
C THR A 110 8.53 -20.95 -3.30
N LEU A 111 8.23 -20.51 -2.07
CA LEU A 111 9.12 -19.61 -1.32
C LEU A 111 10.45 -20.28 -0.98
N GLU A 112 10.41 -21.54 -0.52
CA GLU A 112 11.62 -22.30 -0.18
C GLU A 112 12.52 -22.53 -1.40
N ASN A 113 11.93 -22.76 -2.58
CA ASN A 113 12.70 -22.88 -3.82
C ASN A 113 13.32 -21.54 -4.23
N LEU A 114 12.58 -20.42 -4.14
CA LEU A 114 13.13 -19.09 -4.40
C LEU A 114 14.28 -18.73 -3.46
N GLU A 115 14.16 -19.08 -2.17
CA GLU A 115 15.21 -18.87 -1.17
C GLU A 115 16.44 -19.73 -1.48
N ARG A 116 16.26 -21.03 -1.77
CA ARG A 116 17.35 -21.94 -2.13
C ARG A 116 18.11 -21.49 -3.38
N GLU A 117 17.41 -20.88 -4.33
CA GLU A 117 18.00 -20.31 -5.55
C GLU A 117 18.62 -18.92 -5.33
N GLY A 118 18.52 -18.34 -4.13
CA GLY A 118 19.00 -16.98 -3.83
C GLY A 118 18.20 -15.89 -4.55
N LYS A 119 16.98 -16.20 -5.00
CA LYS A 119 16.10 -15.31 -5.78
C LYS A 119 15.01 -14.63 -4.95
N LEU A 120 14.74 -15.10 -3.74
CA LEU A 120 13.73 -14.49 -2.88
C LEU A 120 14.15 -13.09 -2.45
N GLY A 121 15.37 -12.97 -1.90
CA GLY A 121 16.00 -11.68 -1.57
C GLY A 121 15.21 -10.81 -0.59
N LEU A 122 14.25 -11.40 0.13
CA LEU A 122 13.32 -10.73 1.04
C LEU A 122 13.07 -11.63 2.25
N ASP A 123 13.01 -11.03 3.44
CA ASP A 123 12.39 -11.69 4.58
C ASP A 123 10.87 -11.59 4.41
N VAL A 124 10.19 -12.73 4.46
CA VAL A 124 8.74 -12.84 4.32
C VAL A 124 8.20 -13.50 5.58
N PRO A 125 7.80 -12.73 6.61
CA PRO A 125 7.19 -13.28 7.81
C PRO A 125 5.84 -13.90 7.47
N VAL A 126 5.72 -15.22 7.60
CA VAL A 126 4.51 -15.97 7.20
C VAL A 126 3.92 -16.75 8.37
N ASP A 127 2.59 -16.67 8.51
CA ASP A 127 1.79 -17.64 9.26
C ASP A 127 1.22 -18.65 8.27
N TRP A 128 1.60 -19.93 8.41
CA TRP A 128 1.17 -20.98 7.50
C TRP A 128 -0.21 -21.49 7.90
N ALA A 129 -1.09 -21.65 6.91
CA ALA A 129 -2.43 -22.20 7.08
C ALA A 129 -2.77 -23.17 5.94
N THR A 130 -3.81 -23.99 6.11
CA THR A 130 -4.29 -24.84 5.02
C THR A 130 -4.83 -23.98 3.88
N ARG A 131 -4.81 -24.51 2.65
CA ARG A 131 -5.35 -23.82 1.48
C ARG A 131 -6.82 -23.44 1.69
N GLU A 132 -7.59 -24.34 2.27
CA GLU A 132 -9.01 -24.15 2.56
C GLU A 132 -9.22 -22.99 3.54
N ALA A 133 -8.46 -22.95 4.64
CA ALA A 133 -8.56 -21.88 5.63
C ALA A 133 -8.20 -20.50 5.03
N VAL A 134 -7.16 -20.44 4.19
CA VAL A 134 -6.79 -19.19 3.51
C VAL A 134 -7.89 -18.74 2.56
N LEU A 135 -8.46 -19.63 1.75
CA LEU A 135 -9.52 -19.29 0.78
C LEU A 135 -10.83 -18.87 1.46
N GLU A 136 -11.14 -19.42 2.62
CA GLU A 136 -12.30 -19.02 3.42
C GLU A 136 -12.07 -17.66 4.12
N GLY A 137 -10.84 -17.40 4.57
CA GLY A 137 -10.52 -16.27 5.43
C GLY A 137 -10.03 -15.00 4.72
N TYR A 138 -9.46 -15.08 3.51
CA TYR A 138 -8.67 -13.95 2.96
C TYR A 138 -9.44 -12.64 2.75
N LEU A 139 -10.77 -12.67 2.60
CA LEU A 139 -11.62 -11.48 2.48
C LEU A 139 -12.07 -10.92 3.84
N ASN A 140 -11.99 -11.72 4.92
CA ASN A 140 -12.54 -11.41 6.24
C ASN A 140 -11.47 -10.92 7.22
N ARG A 141 -10.35 -10.39 6.73
CA ARG A 141 -9.23 -9.92 7.57
C ARG A 141 -9.25 -8.42 7.74
N GLY A 142 -8.68 -7.96 8.86
CA GLY A 142 -8.39 -6.55 9.08
C GLY A 142 -7.47 -6.00 7.99
N PHE A 143 -7.71 -4.77 7.55
CA PHE A 143 -6.93 -4.08 6.53
C PHE A 143 -6.51 -2.71 7.03
N GLY A 144 -5.34 -2.24 6.58
CA GLY A 144 -4.84 -0.89 6.88
C GLY A 144 -4.80 -0.59 8.38
N ASN A 145 -5.74 0.21 8.85
CA ASN A 145 -5.85 0.70 10.24
C ASN A 145 -6.10 -0.40 11.28
N SER A 146 -6.35 -1.65 10.88
CA SER A 146 -6.41 -2.78 11.83
C SER A 146 -5.05 -3.13 12.44
N TYR A 147 -3.96 -2.63 11.89
CA TYR A 147 -2.61 -2.86 12.39
C TYR A 147 -2.04 -1.57 12.99
N ASP A 148 -1.63 -1.64 14.26
CA ASP A 148 -0.85 -0.58 14.88
C ASP A 148 0.64 -0.74 14.51
N PHE A 149 1.18 0.24 13.79
CA PHE A 149 2.57 0.28 13.35
C PHE A 149 3.52 0.99 14.33
N SER A 150 3.03 1.42 15.51
CA SER A 150 3.73 2.05 16.66
C SER A 150 3.06 3.35 17.14
N GLN A 151 1.74 3.35 17.30
CA GLN A 151 0.96 4.43 17.89
C GLN A 151 0.63 4.18 19.38
N GLU A 152 0.97 3.02 19.92
CA GLU A 152 1.11 2.82 21.36
C GLU A 152 2.57 3.02 21.82
N ALA A 153 2.71 3.76 22.92
CA ALA A 153 3.97 4.24 23.51
C ALA A 153 4.90 3.13 24.02
#